data_AF-A0A6I6DW55-F1
#
_entry.id   AF-A0A6I6DW55-F1
#
_cell.length_a   1.000
_cell.length_b   1.000
_cell.length_c   1.000
_cell.angle_alpha   90.00
_cell.angle_beta   90.00
_cell.angle_gamma   90.00
#
_symmetry.space_group_name_H-M   'P 1'
#
loop_
_entity.id
_entity.type
_entity.pdbx_description
1 polymer ?
#
loop_
_entity_poly.entity_id
_entity_poly.type
_entity_poly.pdbx_seq_one_letter_code
_entity_poly.pdbx_strand_id
1 'polypeptide(L)'
;MYYISLNTAAALTGLTKRTLWRYIDSGRLSALSPSQPGAKTQIPLQDVLDLSGLAIAPEHYPTLVDADRGDPIAQCDLGILLLSAQRPTDAIPWFQRSANAFYPDAMCRLGRAYLAGEGVEYNPELGLRWIKGAARKGHPLAQSLYAFLRGPTGQELLCAQGPSALTALNQALDDIERQTLLNALNAFESMKAPPGA
;
A
#
# COMPACT_ATOMS: atom_id res chain seq x y z
N MET A 1 -20.86 -6.96 12.87
CA MET A 1 -20.29 -8.02 12.00
C MET A 1 -19.86 -7.36 10.71
N TYR A 2 -18.60 -7.53 10.29
CA TYR A 2 -18.04 -6.86 9.11
C TYR A 2 -18.14 -7.75 7.89
N TYR A 3 -18.37 -7.14 6.73
CA TYR A 3 -18.52 -7.81 5.45
C TYR A 3 -17.73 -7.07 4.38
N ILE A 4 -17.17 -7.83 3.45
CA ILE A 4 -16.44 -7.31 2.30
C ILE A 4 -16.93 -7.96 1.01
N SER A 5 -16.78 -7.26 -0.11
CA SER A 5 -17.17 -7.77 -1.42
C SER A 5 -16.37 -9.02 -1.81
N LEU A 6 -16.97 -9.84 -2.68
CA LEU A 6 -16.31 -11.00 -3.31
C LEU A 6 -14.99 -10.61 -4.03
N ASN A 7 -14.91 -9.39 -4.57
CA ASN A 7 -13.70 -8.90 -5.22
C ASN A 7 -12.56 -8.69 -4.21
N THR A 8 -12.86 -8.07 -3.07
CA THR A 8 -11.87 -7.86 -1.99
C THR A 8 -11.51 -9.16 -1.31
N ALA A 9 -12.48 -10.06 -1.10
CA ALA A 9 -12.20 -11.40 -0.58
C ALA A 9 -11.22 -12.17 -1.48
N ALA A 10 -11.40 -12.11 -2.81
CA ALA A 10 -10.48 -12.71 -3.76
C ALA A 10 -9.08 -12.10 -3.67
N ALA A 11 -8.98 -10.77 -3.56
CA ALA A 11 -7.71 -10.08 -3.41
C ALA A 11 -6.97 -10.46 -2.12
N LEU A 12 -7.66 -10.58 -0.99
CA LEU A 12 -7.04 -10.90 0.30
C LEU A 12 -6.65 -12.38 0.43
N THR A 13 -7.44 -13.28 -0.15
CA THR A 13 -7.19 -14.74 -0.07
C THR A 13 -6.29 -15.28 -1.16
N GLY A 14 -6.10 -14.55 -2.27
CA GLY A 14 -5.46 -15.05 -3.48
C GLY A 14 -6.30 -16.07 -4.25
N LEU A 15 -7.51 -16.38 -3.78
CA LEU A 15 -8.42 -17.31 -4.45
C LEU A 15 -9.17 -16.62 -5.58
N THR A 16 -9.46 -17.36 -6.64
CA THR A 16 -10.32 -16.85 -7.71
C THR A 16 -11.74 -16.64 -7.20
N LYS A 17 -12.46 -15.66 -7.78
CA LYS A 17 -13.88 -15.43 -7.50
C LYS A 17 -14.74 -16.68 -7.74
N ARG A 18 -14.38 -17.49 -8.74
CA ARG A 18 -15.03 -18.78 -9.02
C ARG A 18 -14.85 -19.78 -7.88
N THR A 19 -13.64 -19.84 -7.31
CA THR A 19 -13.35 -20.71 -6.15
C THR A 19 -14.14 -20.29 -4.92
N LEU A 20 -14.15 -18.99 -4.61
CA LEU A 20 -14.93 -18.45 -3.49
C LEU A 20 -16.43 -18.69 -3.69
N TRP A 21 -16.94 -18.50 -4.91
CA TRP A 21 -18.34 -18.80 -5.22
C TRP A 21 -18.70 -20.27 -5.02
N ARG A 22 -17.81 -21.20 -5.40
CA ARG A 22 -18.01 -22.63 -5.14
C ARG A 22 -18.08 -22.94 -3.64
N TYR A 23 -17.32 -22.24 -2.79
CA TYR A 23 -17.41 -22.42 -1.34
C TYR A 23 -18.72 -21.88 -0.77
N ILE A 24 -19.27 -20.80 -1.34
CA ILE A 24 -20.61 -20.30 -0.99
C ILE A 24 -21.68 -21.32 -1.38
N ASP A 25 -21.64 -21.80 -2.63
CA ASP A 25 -22.61 -22.76 -3.17
C ASP A 25 -22.61 -24.10 -2.42
N SER A 26 -21.43 -24.56 -1.98
CA SER A 26 -21.31 -25.78 -1.18
C SER A 26 -21.62 -25.58 0.32
N GLY A 27 -22.00 -24.38 0.75
CA GLY A 27 -22.24 -24.04 2.16
C GLY A 27 -21.00 -24.01 3.06
N ARG A 28 -19.79 -24.02 2.47
CA ARG A 28 -18.52 -23.92 3.21
C ARG A 28 -18.25 -22.49 3.71
N LEU A 29 -18.80 -21.50 3.03
CA LEU A 29 -18.64 -20.08 3.32
C LEU A 29 -20.01 -19.41 3.37
N SER A 30 -20.23 -18.54 4.36
CA SER A 30 -21.47 -17.76 4.43
C SER A 30 -21.39 -16.54 3.50
N ALA A 31 -22.54 -16.09 2.99
CA ALA A 31 -22.61 -14.86 2.19
C ALA A 31 -23.94 -14.11 2.36
N LEU A 32 -23.89 -12.78 2.31
CA LEU A 32 -25.07 -11.92 2.21
C LEU A 32 -25.42 -11.64 0.74
N SER A 33 -26.72 -11.55 0.46
CA SER A 33 -27.29 -11.36 -0.88
C SER A 33 -26.78 -12.37 -1.94
N PRO A 34 -26.87 -13.69 -1.70
CA PRO A 34 -26.35 -14.72 -2.61
C PRO A 34 -27.22 -14.89 -3.88
N SER A 35 -28.33 -14.17 -4.02
CA SER A 35 -29.32 -14.37 -5.08
C SER A 35 -28.83 -13.99 -6.49
N GLN A 36 -27.67 -13.32 -6.62
CA GLN A 36 -27.00 -13.11 -7.90
C GLN A 36 -25.47 -13.27 -7.73
N PRO A 37 -24.81 -14.15 -8.52
CA PRO A 37 -23.36 -14.25 -8.53
C PRO A 37 -22.76 -12.91 -8.99
N GLY A 38 -21.94 -12.25 -8.17
CA GLY A 38 -21.21 -11.07 -8.64
C GLY A 38 -20.81 -10.04 -7.58
N ALA A 39 -20.68 -8.79 -8.03
CA ALA A 39 -20.07 -7.70 -7.27
C ALA A 39 -20.81 -7.30 -5.98
N LYS A 40 -22.08 -7.69 -5.84
CA LYS A 40 -22.90 -7.43 -4.63
C LYS A 40 -22.79 -8.55 -3.59
N THR A 41 -22.20 -9.69 -3.92
CA THR A 41 -21.97 -10.77 -2.96
C THR A 41 -21.00 -10.29 -1.90
N GLN A 42 -21.43 -10.38 -0.65
CA GLN A 42 -20.64 -9.99 0.51
C GLN A 42 -20.35 -11.21 1.38
N ILE A 43 -19.11 -11.32 1.82
CA ILE A 43 -18.60 -12.44 2.64
C ILE A 43 -18.25 -11.88 4.02
N PRO A 44 -18.56 -12.59 5.13
CA PRO A 44 -18.08 -12.22 6.45
C PRO A 44 -16.56 -12.03 6.44
N LEU A 45 -16.09 -10.90 6.97
CA LEU A 45 -14.67 -10.58 6.97
C LEU A 45 -13.85 -11.65 7.70
N GLN A 46 -14.37 -12.20 8.81
CA GLN A 46 -13.67 -13.24 9.57
C GLN A 46 -13.41 -14.48 8.71
N ASP A 47 -14.40 -14.98 7.97
CA ASP A 47 -14.24 -16.12 7.06
C ASP A 47 -13.15 -15.85 6.00
N VAL A 48 -13.04 -14.61 5.52
CA VAL A 48 -11.99 -14.22 4.57
C VAL A 48 -10.62 -14.21 5.22
N LEU A 49 -10.51 -13.68 6.43
CA LEU A 49 -9.24 -13.65 7.18
C LEU A 49 -8.76 -15.07 7.47
N ASP A 50 -9.65 -15.95 7.94
CA ASP A 50 -9.38 -17.36 8.21
C ASP A 50 -8.88 -18.09 6.94
N LEU A 51 -9.49 -17.81 5.78
CA LEU A 51 -9.05 -18.37 4.50
C LEU A 51 -7.72 -17.80 3.98
N SER A 52 -7.44 -16.53 4.28
CA SER A 52 -6.26 -15.83 3.79
C SER A 52 -4.99 -16.10 4.61
N GLY A 53 -5.14 -16.58 5.85
CA GLY A 53 -4.05 -16.68 6.81
C GLY A 53 -3.54 -15.33 7.32
N LEU A 54 -4.24 -14.22 7.03
CA LEU A 54 -3.90 -12.89 7.53
C LEU A 54 -4.27 -12.75 9.00
N ALA A 55 -3.28 -12.49 9.85
CA ALA A 55 -3.49 -12.10 11.24
C ALA A 55 -3.70 -10.58 11.32
N ILE A 56 -4.94 -10.13 11.08
CA ILE A 56 -5.33 -8.71 11.21
C ILE A 56 -6.12 -8.54 12.50
N ALA A 57 -5.69 -7.59 13.32
CA ALA A 57 -6.34 -7.31 14.59
C ALA A 57 -7.72 -6.65 14.38
N PRO A 58 -8.73 -6.94 15.23
CA PRO A 58 -10.11 -6.47 15.03
C PRO A 58 -10.27 -4.95 14.91
N GLU A 59 -9.37 -4.16 15.52
CA GLU A 59 -9.34 -2.70 15.41
C GLU A 59 -9.13 -2.21 13.97
N HIS A 60 -8.54 -3.03 13.09
CA HIS A 60 -8.32 -2.72 11.68
C HIS A 60 -9.47 -3.19 10.77
N TYR A 61 -10.46 -3.92 11.28
CA TYR A 61 -11.59 -4.39 10.46
C TYR A 61 -12.36 -3.25 9.78
N PRO A 62 -12.63 -2.09 10.42
CA PRO A 62 -13.23 -0.94 9.73
C PRO A 62 -12.42 -0.51 8.50
N THR A 63 -11.09 -0.45 8.61
CA THR A 63 -10.18 -0.10 7.51
C THR A 63 -10.35 -1.04 6.32
N LEU A 64 -10.48 -2.35 6.55
CA LEU A 64 -10.68 -3.32 5.46
C LEU A 64 -12.01 -3.10 4.74
N VAL A 65 -13.06 -2.75 5.48
CA VAL A 65 -14.38 -2.48 4.91
C VAL A 65 -14.41 -1.15 4.17
N ASP A 66 -13.75 -0.11 4.68
CA ASP A 66 -13.68 1.18 4.00
C ASP A 66 -12.78 1.12 2.75
N ALA A 67 -11.71 0.32 2.79
CA ALA A 67 -10.90 0.02 1.61
C ALA A 67 -11.72 -0.70 0.53
N ASP A 68 -12.56 -1.67 0.91
CA ASP A 68 -13.50 -2.36 0.02
C ASP A 68 -14.51 -1.41 -0.62
N ARG A 69 -14.94 -0.38 0.13
CA ARG A 69 -15.86 0.67 -0.35
C ARG A 69 -15.20 1.70 -1.25
N GLY A 70 -13.89 1.71 -1.36
CA GLY A 70 -13.17 2.63 -2.24
C GLY A 70 -12.54 3.82 -1.55
N ASP A 71 -12.51 3.87 -0.21
CA ASP A 71 -11.89 4.99 0.51
C ASP A 71 -10.37 5.01 0.24
N PRO A 72 -9.81 6.10 -0.32
CA PRO A 72 -8.40 6.13 -0.70
C PRO A 72 -7.44 5.98 0.48
N ILE A 73 -7.80 6.52 1.65
CA ILE A 73 -6.94 6.46 2.85
C ILE A 73 -6.91 5.02 3.35
N ALA A 74 -8.08 4.40 3.53
CA ALA A 74 -8.21 3.02 3.97
C ALA A 74 -7.57 2.02 2.98
N GLN A 75 -7.64 2.29 1.67
CA GLN A 75 -6.91 1.50 0.67
C GLN A 75 -5.39 1.61 0.83
N CYS A 76 -4.87 2.80 1.14
CA CYS A 76 -3.45 2.96 1.46
C CYS A 76 -3.10 2.20 2.74
N ASP A 77 -3.89 2.34 3.80
CA ASP A 77 -3.67 1.68 5.08
C ASP A 77 -3.73 0.15 4.96
N LEU A 78 -4.67 -0.39 4.18
CA LEU A 78 -4.71 -1.82 3.89
C LEU A 78 -3.44 -2.29 3.14
N GLY A 79 -2.94 -1.49 2.19
CA GLY A 79 -1.66 -1.76 1.56
C GLY A 79 -0.50 -1.82 2.58
N ILE A 80 -0.50 -0.92 3.57
CA ILE A 80 0.50 -0.92 4.66
C ILE A 80 0.37 -2.19 5.51
N LEU A 81 -0.85 -2.57 5.91
CA LEU A 81 -1.10 -3.81 6.66
C LEU A 81 -0.58 -5.04 5.92
N LEU A 82 -0.77 -5.10 4.60
CA LEU A 82 -0.28 -6.20 3.77
C LEU A 82 1.26 -6.22 3.65
N LEU A 83 1.90 -5.06 3.57
CA LEU A 83 3.37 -4.98 3.65
C LEU A 83 3.89 -5.47 5.00
N SER A 84 3.26 -5.04 6.10
CA SER A 84 3.60 -5.49 7.46
C SER A 84 3.37 -7.00 7.66
N ALA A 85 2.48 -7.61 6.88
CA ALA A 85 2.25 -9.04 6.81
C ALA A 85 3.14 -9.78 5.79
N GLN A 86 4.20 -9.12 5.28
CA GLN A 86 5.15 -9.69 4.30
C GLN A 86 4.47 -10.16 3.00
N ARG A 87 3.39 -9.48 2.59
CA ARG A 87 2.65 -9.72 1.35
C ARG A 87 2.74 -8.53 0.39
N PRO A 88 3.95 -8.18 -0.09
CA PRO A 88 4.13 -6.99 -0.91
C PRO A 88 3.38 -7.05 -2.23
N THR A 89 3.30 -8.23 -2.88
CA THR A 89 2.53 -8.42 -4.12
C THR A 89 1.06 -8.08 -3.96
N ASP A 90 0.49 -8.35 -2.78
CA ASP A 90 -0.93 -8.14 -2.51
C ASP A 90 -1.22 -6.70 -2.09
N ALA A 91 -0.21 -5.97 -1.61
CA ALA A 91 -0.32 -4.56 -1.27
C ALA A 91 -0.44 -3.65 -2.50
N ILE A 92 0.23 -4.02 -3.61
CA ILE A 92 0.32 -3.17 -4.81
C ILE A 92 -1.03 -2.78 -5.39
N PRO A 93 -2.01 -3.68 -5.60
CA PRO A 93 -3.31 -3.29 -6.13
C PRO A 93 -4.03 -2.25 -5.25
N TRP A 94 -3.81 -2.28 -3.94
CA TRP A 94 -4.41 -1.33 -3.00
C TRP A 94 -3.74 0.05 -3.09
N PHE A 95 -2.41 0.09 -3.15
CA PHE A 95 -1.69 1.34 -3.43
C PHE A 95 -2.05 1.91 -4.80
N GLN A 96 -2.21 1.08 -5.83
CA GLN A 96 -2.66 1.54 -7.15
C GLN A 96 -4.05 2.20 -7.10
N ARG A 97 -5.03 1.58 -6.43
CA ARG A 97 -6.37 2.17 -6.28
C ARG A 97 -6.33 3.52 -5.56
N SER A 98 -5.61 3.59 -4.44
CA SER A 98 -5.47 4.80 -3.65
C SER A 98 -4.69 5.91 -4.38
N ALA A 99 -3.59 5.56 -5.05
CA ALA A 99 -2.79 6.48 -5.86
C ALA A 99 -3.58 7.02 -7.06
N ASN A 100 -4.43 6.20 -7.69
CA ASN A 100 -5.33 6.63 -8.76
C ASN A 100 -6.41 7.61 -8.27
N ALA A 101 -6.77 7.56 -6.99
CA ALA A 101 -7.60 8.55 -6.32
C ALA A 101 -6.82 9.80 -5.85
N PHE A 102 -5.56 9.93 -6.29
CA PHE A 102 -4.65 11.04 -5.99
C PHE A 102 -4.23 11.17 -4.52
N TYR A 103 -4.29 10.09 -3.74
CA TYR A 103 -3.81 10.10 -2.36
C TYR A 103 -2.26 10.13 -2.31
N PRO A 104 -1.64 11.19 -1.73
CA PRO A 104 -0.19 11.38 -1.84
C PRO A 104 0.66 10.28 -1.20
N ASP A 105 0.23 9.71 -0.07
CA ASP A 105 1.01 8.67 0.61
C ASP A 105 1.04 7.40 -0.22
N ALA A 106 -0.10 7.00 -0.81
CA ALA A 106 -0.16 5.85 -1.69
C ALA A 106 0.63 6.06 -2.98
N MET A 107 0.62 7.27 -3.55
CA MET A 107 1.49 7.61 -4.67
C MET A 107 2.98 7.47 -4.28
N CYS A 108 3.36 7.93 -3.09
CA CYS A 108 4.74 7.80 -2.60
C CYS A 108 5.13 6.32 -2.43
N ARG A 109 4.26 5.53 -1.80
CA ARG A 109 4.47 4.09 -1.56
C ARG A 109 4.54 3.29 -2.86
N LEU A 110 3.62 3.53 -3.79
CA LEU A 110 3.62 2.90 -5.10
C LEU A 110 4.89 3.29 -5.89
N GLY A 111 5.30 4.56 -5.80
CA GLY A 111 6.54 5.04 -6.38
C GLY A 111 7.77 4.30 -5.85
N ARG A 112 7.87 4.13 -4.52
CA ARG A 112 8.92 3.35 -3.87
C ARG A 112 8.90 1.88 -4.28
N ALA A 113 7.73 1.25 -4.32
CA ALA A 113 7.60 -0.15 -4.72
C ALA A 113 8.16 -0.40 -6.13
N TYR A 114 7.86 0.48 -7.09
CA TYR A 114 8.43 0.39 -8.45
C TYR A 114 9.93 0.69 -8.50
N LEU A 115 10.46 1.57 -7.64
CA LEU A 115 11.90 1.85 -7.55
C LEU A 115 12.68 0.73 -6.86
N ALA A 116 12.02 -0.05 -6.00
CA ALA A 116 12.64 -1.16 -5.28
C ALA A 116 12.43 -2.52 -5.95
N GLY A 117 11.45 -2.65 -6.84
CA GLY A 117 10.98 -3.95 -7.33
C GLY A 117 10.29 -4.77 -6.23
N GLU A 118 9.70 -4.11 -5.22
CA GLU A 118 9.06 -4.76 -4.09
C GLU A 118 7.58 -5.03 -4.42
N GLY A 119 7.21 -6.30 -4.57
CA GLY A 119 5.83 -6.70 -4.91
C GLY A 119 5.40 -6.38 -6.35
N VAL A 120 6.21 -5.62 -7.10
CA VAL A 120 6.08 -5.32 -8.52
C VAL A 120 7.40 -5.53 -9.25
N GLU A 121 7.33 -5.67 -10.57
CA GLU A 121 8.52 -5.55 -11.41
C GLU A 121 9.16 -4.16 -11.25
N TYR A 122 10.48 -4.13 -11.11
CA TYR A 122 11.26 -2.90 -11.04
C TYR A 122 10.98 -2.03 -12.28
N ASN A 123 10.51 -0.82 -12.06
CA ASN A 123 10.19 0.13 -13.11
C ASN A 123 10.50 1.56 -12.65
N PRO A 124 11.74 2.04 -12.84
CA PRO A 124 12.17 3.33 -12.32
C PRO A 124 11.42 4.50 -12.96
N GLU A 125 10.97 4.36 -14.20
CA GLU A 125 10.19 5.40 -14.88
C GLU A 125 8.81 5.57 -14.22
N LEU A 126 8.08 4.49 -13.99
CA LEU A 126 6.80 4.53 -13.28
C LEU A 126 7.00 4.98 -11.83
N GLY A 127 8.04 4.49 -11.16
CA GLY A 127 8.40 4.88 -9.80
C GLY A 127 8.60 6.39 -9.69
N LEU A 128 9.44 6.97 -10.55
CA LEU A 128 9.69 8.41 -10.59
C LEU A 128 8.44 9.23 -10.91
N ARG A 129 7.55 8.72 -11.79
CA ARG A 129 6.28 9.40 -12.11
C ARG A 129 5.38 9.50 -10.88
N TRP A 130 5.22 8.43 -10.12
CA TRP A 130 4.42 8.42 -8.89
C TRP A 130 5.04 9.28 -7.78
N ILE A 131 6.35 9.16 -7.55
CA ILE A 131 7.07 10.02 -6.59
C ILE A 131 6.91 11.51 -6.95
N LYS A 132 7.06 11.87 -8.22
CA LYS A 132 6.84 13.25 -8.69
C LYS A 132 5.40 13.72 -8.44
N GLY A 133 4.42 12.85 -8.62
CA GLY A 133 3.00 13.12 -8.34
C GLY A 133 2.77 13.44 -6.86
N ALA A 134 3.26 12.59 -5.97
CA ALA A 134 3.19 12.78 -4.52
C ALA A 134 3.91 14.07 -4.08
N ALA A 135 5.11 14.33 -4.61
CA ALA A 135 5.90 15.53 -4.30
C ALA A 135 5.16 16.82 -4.66
N ARG A 136 4.49 16.84 -5.83
CA ARG A 136 3.66 17.98 -6.27
C ARG A 136 2.44 18.21 -5.39
N LYS A 137 1.96 17.19 -4.69
CA LYS A 137 0.88 17.28 -3.71
C LYS A 137 1.36 17.65 -2.30
N GLY A 138 2.65 17.94 -2.13
CA GLY A 138 3.20 18.38 -0.85
C GLY A 138 3.64 17.25 0.08
N HIS A 139 3.71 16.00 -0.39
CA HIS A 139 4.14 14.89 0.45
C HIS A 139 5.64 15.04 0.81
N PRO A 140 6.02 15.18 2.10
CA PRO A 140 7.39 15.53 2.49
C PRO A 140 8.44 14.51 2.03
N LEU A 141 8.21 13.22 2.28
CA LEU A 141 9.13 12.16 1.81
C LEU A 141 9.28 12.16 0.30
N ALA A 142 8.17 12.21 -0.44
CA ALA A 142 8.21 12.23 -1.90
C ALA A 142 8.97 13.46 -2.44
N GLN A 143 8.93 14.61 -1.77
CA GLN A 143 9.74 15.77 -2.16
C GLN A 143 11.24 15.49 -2.01
N SER A 144 11.66 14.92 -0.88
CA SER A 144 13.06 14.51 -0.65
C SER A 144 13.51 13.46 -1.66
N LEU A 145 12.71 12.42 -1.88
CA LEU A 145 12.99 11.36 -2.85
C LEU A 145 13.06 11.91 -4.27
N TYR A 146 12.12 12.79 -4.66
CA TYR A 146 12.12 13.39 -5.99
C TYR A 146 13.36 14.25 -6.22
N ALA A 147 13.77 15.05 -5.22
CA ALA A 147 14.99 15.84 -5.31
C ALA A 147 16.23 14.97 -5.50
N PHE A 148 16.36 13.90 -4.71
CA PHE A 148 17.46 12.93 -4.83
C PHE A 148 17.48 12.24 -6.20
N LEU A 149 16.34 11.68 -6.64
CA LEU A 149 16.22 10.95 -7.92
C LEU A 149 16.51 11.84 -9.14
N ARG A 150 16.30 13.16 -9.02
CA ARG A 150 16.63 14.14 -10.06
C ARG A 150 18.07 14.63 -10.01
N GLY A 151 18.74 14.47 -8.87
CA GLY A 151 20.14 14.80 -8.68
C GLY A 151 21.10 13.85 -9.43
N PRO A 152 22.39 14.21 -9.53
CA PRO A 152 23.37 13.43 -10.28
C PRO A 152 23.49 12.00 -9.75
N THR A 153 23.59 11.82 -8.43
CA THR A 153 23.70 10.50 -7.79
C THR A 153 22.46 9.64 -8.03
N GLY A 154 21.26 10.21 -7.93
CA GLY A 154 20.02 9.48 -8.22
C GLY A 154 19.95 9.04 -9.69
N GLN A 155 20.30 9.93 -10.63
CA GLN A 155 20.34 9.59 -12.05
C GLN A 155 21.38 8.51 -12.36
N GLU A 156 22.57 8.59 -11.76
CA GLU A 156 23.62 7.58 -11.91
C GLU A 156 23.13 6.20 -11.46
N LEU A 157 22.50 6.11 -10.27
CA LEU A 157 21.96 4.86 -9.75
C LEU A 157 20.79 4.30 -10.59
N LEU A 158 19.96 5.17 -11.16
CA LEU A 158 18.86 4.75 -12.04
C LEU A 158 19.34 4.27 -13.40
N CYS A 159 20.42 4.85 -13.93
CA CYS A 159 21.06 4.43 -15.19
C CYS A 159 21.91 3.17 -15.01
N ALA A 160 22.47 2.97 -13.81
CA ALA A 160 23.23 1.78 -13.48
C ALA A 160 22.31 0.56 -13.45
N GLN A 161 22.69 -0.48 -14.18
CA GLN A 161 21.92 -1.73 -14.26
C GLN A 161 22.47 -2.78 -13.29
N GLY A 162 21.58 -3.63 -12.80
CA GLY A 162 21.94 -4.83 -12.05
C GLY A 162 21.74 -4.75 -10.53
N PRO A 163 21.99 -5.87 -9.82
CA PRO A 163 21.60 -6.03 -8.42
C PRO A 163 22.30 -5.06 -7.47
N SER A 164 23.57 -4.74 -7.75
CA SER A 164 24.36 -3.82 -6.93
C SER A 164 23.80 -2.39 -6.98
N ALA A 165 23.46 -1.91 -8.18
CA ALA A 165 22.85 -0.60 -8.37
C ALA A 165 21.48 -0.51 -7.69
N LEU A 166 20.64 -1.54 -7.83
CA LEU A 166 19.34 -1.59 -7.15
C LEU A 166 19.48 -1.59 -5.63
N THR A 167 20.46 -2.33 -5.09
CA THR A 167 20.74 -2.35 -3.65
C THR A 167 21.18 -0.98 -3.15
N ALA A 168 22.08 -0.32 -3.87
CA ALA A 168 22.56 1.02 -3.53
C ALA A 168 21.44 2.06 -3.63
N LEU A 169 20.57 1.95 -4.65
CA LEU A 169 19.38 2.79 -4.78
C LEU A 169 18.46 2.61 -3.58
N ASN A 170 18.09 1.37 -3.26
CA ASN A 170 17.19 1.08 -2.13
C ASN A 170 17.75 1.62 -0.81
N GLN A 171 19.04 1.39 -0.55
CA GLN A 171 19.71 1.92 0.63
C GLN A 171 19.62 3.45 0.71
N ALA A 172 19.88 4.15 -0.40
CA ALA A 172 19.78 5.61 -0.44
C ALA A 172 18.35 6.11 -0.20
N LEU A 173 17.34 5.44 -0.78
CA LEU A 173 15.93 5.79 -0.55
C LEU A 173 15.53 5.58 0.92
N ASP A 174 15.99 4.50 1.55
CA ASP A 174 15.74 4.20 2.96
C ASP A 174 16.40 5.21 3.90
N ASP A 175 17.62 5.65 3.58
CA ASP A 175 18.32 6.68 4.35
C ASP A 175 17.61 8.03 4.26
N ILE A 176 17.09 8.40 3.09
CA ILE A 176 16.26 9.60 2.91
C ILE A 176 14.97 9.51 3.72
N GLU A 177 14.32 8.35 3.73
CA GLU A 177 13.11 8.12 4.53
C GLU A 177 13.39 8.30 6.02
N ARG A 178 14.44 7.67 6.53
CA ARG A 178 14.88 7.82 7.92
C ARG A 178 15.15 9.28 8.27
N GLN A 179 15.91 10.00 7.44
CA GLN A 179 16.21 11.41 7.68
C GLN A 179 14.95 12.29 7.66
N THR A 180 14.04 12.04 6.73
CA THR A 180 12.78 12.82 6.63
C THR A 180 11.93 12.63 7.88
N LEU A 181 11.83 11.40 8.40
CA LEU A 181 11.10 11.10 9.63
C LEU A 181 11.75 11.74 10.86
N LEU A 182 13.08 11.67 10.98
CA LEU A 182 13.83 12.31 12.08
C LEU A 182 13.63 13.84 12.07
N ASN A 183 13.68 14.46 10.90
CA ASN A 183 13.44 15.90 10.77
C ASN A 183 12.00 16.28 11.20
N ALA A 184 11.01 15.46 10.83
CA ALA A 184 9.63 15.68 11.24
C ALA A 184 9.44 15.54 12.76
N LEU A 185 10.08 14.54 13.39
CA LEU A 185 10.05 14.34 14.84
C LEU A 185 10.71 15.51 15.59
N ASN A 186 11.91 15.92 15.19
CA ASN A 186 12.62 17.04 15.81
C ASN A 186 11.85 18.36 15.70
N ALA A 187 11.19 18.61 14.56
CA ALA A 187 10.33 19.78 14.38
C ALA A 187 9.14 19.76 15.34
N PHE A 188 8.53 18.58 15.55
CA PHE A 188 7.42 18.42 16.49
C PHE A 188 7.83 18.63 17.95
N GLU A 189 9.00 18.12 18.35
CA GLU A 189 9.55 18.35 19.69
C GLU A 189 9.86 19.84 19.93
N SER A 190 10.43 20.52 18.93
CA SER A 190 10.74 21.95 18.99
C SER A 190 9.49 22.82 19.14
N MET A 191 8.35 22.41 18.57
CA MET A 191 7.06 23.10 18.74
C MET A 191 6.42 22.88 20.11
N LYS A 192 6.81 21.83 20.84
CA LYS A 192 6.29 21.51 22.18
C LYS A 192 7.12 22.11 23.32
N ALA A 193 8.32 22.59 23.04
CA ALA A 193 9.15 23.25 24.05
C ALA A 193 8.47 24.57 24.51
N PRO A 194 8.28 24.79 25.82
CA PRO A 194 7.71 26.05 26.31
C PRO A 194 8.62 27.22 25.92
N PRO A 195 8.08 28.40 25.57
CA PRO A 195 8.89 29.57 25.27
C PRO A 195 9.59 30.04 26.56
N GLY A 196 10.89 29.72 26.67
CA GLY A 196 11.76 30.17 27.75
C GLY A 196 11.76 29.25 28.97
N ALA A 197 12.81 28.44 29.09
CA ALA A 197 13.38 28.01 30.36
C ALA A 197 14.81 28.56 30.42
#